data_AF-A0A9E5A6A9-F1
#
_entry.id   AF-A0A9E5A6A9-F1
#
_cell.length_a   1.000
_cell.length_b   1.000
_cell.length_c   1.000
_cell.angle_alpha   90.00
_cell.angle_beta   90.00
_cell.angle_gamma   90.00
#
_symmetry.space_group_name_H-M   'P 1'
#
loop_
_entity.id
_entity.type
_entity.pdbx_description
1 polymer ?
#
loop_
_entity_poly.entity_id
_entity_poly.type
_entity_poly.pdbx_seq_one_letter_code
_entity_poly.pdbx_strand_id
1 'polypeptide(L)' 'MNRLPDAEILLTPREVADLFGVDPKTVTRWAKAGKLTSIRTLGGHRRFRKSEVDDLRNNYFKTDNK' A
#
# COMPACT_ATOMS: atom_id res chain seq x y z
N MET A 1 13.97 -26.91 -3.06
CA MET A 1 12.67 -26.52 -2.44
C MET A 1 12.07 -25.40 -3.28
N ASN A 2 10.95 -25.66 -3.98
CA ASN A 2 10.14 -24.59 -4.56
C ASN A 2 9.55 -23.79 -3.40
N ARG A 3 10.09 -22.60 -3.11
CA ARG A 3 9.33 -21.61 -2.36
C ARG A 3 8.11 -21.32 -3.23
N LEU A 4 6.92 -21.67 -2.74
CA LEU A 4 5.70 -20.99 -3.17
C LEU A 4 6.04 -19.49 -3.13
N PRO A 5 5.70 -18.69 -4.16
CA PRO A 5 5.92 -17.26 -4.08
C PRO A 5 5.33 -16.81 -2.74
N ASP A 6 6.17 -16.21 -1.88
CA ASP A 6 5.76 -15.76 -0.56
C ASP A 6 4.41 -15.04 -0.75
N ALA A 7 3.36 -15.56 -0.13
CA ALA A 7 2.01 -15.09 -0.39
C ALA A 7 1.99 -13.57 -0.20
N GLU A 8 1.65 -12.83 -1.26
CA GLU A 8 1.71 -11.36 -1.24
C GLU A 8 0.93 -10.83 -0.03
N ILE A 9 1.63 -10.13 0.86
CA ILE A 9 1.01 -9.59 2.08
C ILE A 9 0.14 -8.40 1.70
N LEU A 10 -1.12 -8.44 2.15
CA LEU A 10 -2.10 -7.40 1.88
C LEU A 10 -2.41 -6.56 3.12
N LEU A 11 -2.14 -5.27 3.03
CA LEU A 11 -2.40 -4.27 4.06
C LEU A 11 -3.81 -3.67 3.91
N THR A 12 -4.43 -3.34 5.03
CA THR A 12 -5.62 -2.50 5.12
C THR A 12 -5.27 -1.03 4.86
N PRO A 13 -6.27 -0.17 4.55
CA PRO A 13 -6.03 1.27 4.45
C PRO A 13 -5.47 1.87 5.74
N ARG A 14 -5.79 1.29 6.90
CA ARG A 14 -5.30 1.76 8.20
C ARG A 14 -3.82 1.44 8.39
N GLU A 15 -3.41 0.21 8.11
CA GLU A 15 -1.99 -0.17 8.21
C GLU A 15 -1.11 0.67 7.28
N VAL A 16 -1.57 0.95 6.06
CA VAL A 16 -0.85 1.87 5.14
C VAL A 16 -0.81 3.28 5.71
N ALA A 17 -1.92 3.77 6.27
CA ALA A 17 -1.98 5.09 6.89
C ALA A 17 -0.96 5.23 8.05
N ASP A 18 -0.88 4.22 8.91
CA ASP A 18 0.05 4.18 10.04
C ASP A 18 1.52 4.21 9.56
N LEU A 19 1.84 3.53 8.45
CA LEU A 19 3.20 3.55 7.85
C LEU A 19 3.60 4.92 7.29
N PHE A 20 2.65 5.69 6.78
CA PHE A 20 2.90 7.01 6.19
C PHE A 20 2.59 8.18 7.15
N GLY A 21 2.05 7.91 8.34
CA GLY A 21 1.62 8.95 9.28
C GLY A 21 0.46 9.81 8.75
N VAL A 22 -0.46 9.22 7.99
CA VAL A 22 -1.60 9.92 7.37
C VAL A 22 -2.95 9.32 7.78
N ASP A 23 -4.06 9.98 7.48
CA ASP A 23 -5.41 9.42 7.68
C ASP A 23 -5.76 8.32 6.64
N PRO A 24 -6.49 7.25 7.00
CA PRO A 24 -6.90 6.21 6.04
C PRO A 24 -7.72 6.70 4.83
N LYS A 25 -8.43 7.83 4.94
CA LYS A 25 -9.12 8.47 3.81
C LYS A 25 -8.12 9.03 2.80
N THR A 26 -6.94 9.46 3.25
CA THR A 26 -5.84 9.90 2.37
C THR A 26 -5.34 8.74 1.52
N VAL A 27 -5.12 7.56 2.13
CA VAL A 27 -4.76 6.34 1.40
C VAL A 27 -5.85 5.95 0.38
N THR A 28 -7.12 6.06 0.78
CA THR A 28 -8.24 5.82 -0.14
C THR A 28 -8.25 6.80 -1.32
N ARG A 29 -7.88 8.07 -1.09
CA ARG A 29 -7.75 9.09 -2.14
C ARG A 29 -6.58 8.76 -3.07
N TRP A 30 -5.43 8.30 -2.55
CA TRP A 30 -4.32 7.83 -3.38
C TRP A 30 -4.73 6.68 -4.31
N ALA A 31 -5.49 5.72 -3.78
CA ALA A 31 -6.02 4.63 -4.58
C ALA A 31 -6.97 5.11 -5.69
N LYS A 32 -7.85 6.07 -5.38
CA LYS A 32 -8.74 6.69 -6.39
C LYS A 32 -7.95 7.49 -7.45
N ALA A 33 -6.84 8.09 -7.05
CA ALA A 33 -5.96 8.86 -7.93
C ALA A 33 -4.96 7.99 -8.71
N GLY A 34 -5.00 6.67 -8.57
CA GLY A 34 -4.08 5.74 -9.26
C GLY A 34 -2.65 5.74 -8.71
N LYS A 35 -2.41 6.34 -7.54
CA LYS A 35 -1.07 6.37 -6.91
C LYS A 35 -0.70 5.09 -6.17
N LEU A 36 -1.69 4.27 -5.84
CA LEU A 36 -1.52 3.00 -5.15
C LEU A 36 -2.58 2.01 -5.64
N THR A 37 -2.16 0.83 -6.07
CA THR A 37 -3.06 -0.20 -6.60
C THR A 37 -3.89 -0.79 -5.46
N SER A 38 -5.21 -0.74 -5.58
CA SER A 38 -6.11 -1.35 -4.59
C SER A 38 -6.74 -2.63 -5.10
N ILE A 39 -6.62 -3.70 -4.32
CA ILE A 39 -7.41 -4.92 -4.45
C ILE A 39 -8.69 -4.74 -3.62
N ARG A 40 -9.84 -5.23 -4.11
CA ARG A 40 -11.08 -5.21 -3.33
C ARG A 40 -11.40 -6.61 -2.83
N THR A 41 -11.80 -6.70 -1.57
CA THR A 41 -12.43 -7.92 -1.03
C THR A 41 -13.85 -8.05 -1.59
N LEU A 42 -14.47 -9.23 -1.41
CA LEU A 42 -15.88 -9.46 -1.76
C LEU A 42 -16.83 -8.46 -1.06
N GLY A 43 -16.49 -8.01 0.15
CA GLY A 43 -17.22 -6.96 0.88
C GLY A 43 -16.90 -5.52 0.45
N GLY A 44 -16.08 -5.31 -0.58
CA GLY A 44 -15.75 -3.98 -1.11
C GLY A 44 -14.66 -3.21 -0.36
N HIS A 45 -14.09 -3.78 0.70
CA HIS A 45 -12.96 -3.16 1.42
C HIS A 45 -11.69 -3.20 0.57
N ARG A 46 -10.90 -2.13 0.63
CA ARG A 46 -9.63 -2.04 -0.08
C ARG A 46 -8.50 -2.76 0.66
N ARG A 47 -7.61 -3.35 -0.11
CA ARG A 47 -6.35 -3.97 0.32
C ARG A 47 -5.23 -3.50 -0.59
N PHE A 48 -4.03 -3.39 -0.05
CA PHE A 48 -2.85 -2.86 -0.72
C PHE A 48 -1.70 -3.84 -0.59
N ARG A 49 -0.94 -4.02 -1.67
CA ARG A 49 0.23 -4.89 -1.65
C ARG A 49 1.31 -4.27 -0.78
N LYS A 50 1.86 -5.04 0.16
CA LYS A 50 2.93 -4.56 1.04
C LYS A 50 4.17 -4.17 0.22
N SER A 51 4.51 -4.96 -0.79
CA SER A 51 5.62 -4.67 -1.71
C SER A 51 5.52 -3.27 -2.34
N GLU A 52 4.37 -2.96 -2.93
CA GLU A 52 4.09 -1.66 -3.56
C GLU A 52 4.09 -0.50 -2.56
N VAL A 53 3.57 -0.73 -1.34
CA VAL A 53 3.57 0.25 -0.24
C VAL A 53 5.00 0.56 0.21
N ASP A 54 5.84 -0.46 0.36
CA ASP A 54 7.24 -0.32 0.74
C ASP A 54 8.03 0.40 -0.36
N ASP A 55 7.80 0.07 -1.64
CA ASP A 55 8.39 0.77 -2.78
C ASP A 55 8.00 2.24 -2.84
N LEU A 56 6.72 2.55 -2.65
CA LEU A 56 6.21 3.93 -2.60
C LEU A 56 6.91 4.71 -1.49
N ARG A 57 6.99 4.14 -0.29
CA ARG A 57 7.65 4.76 0.87
C ARG A 57 9.12 5.04 0.60
N ASN A 58 9.85 4.08 0.03
CA ASN A 58 11.25 4.24 -0.33
C ASN A 58 11.48 5.34 -1.37
N ASN A 59 10.55 5.51 -2.32
CA ASN A 59 10.64 6.54 -3.36
C ASN A 59 10.37 7.95 -2.83
N TYR A 60 9.46 8.11 -1.86
CA TYR A 60 9.24 9.39 -1.19
C TYR A 60 10.53 9.87 -0.49
N PHE A 61 11.16 9.03 0.34
CA PHE A 61 12.38 9.43 1.05
C PHE A 61 13.60 9.66 0.14
N LYS A 62 13.68 8.98 -1.01
CA LYS A 62 14.73 9.26 -2.01
C LYS A 62 14.57 10.62 -2.67
N THR A 63 13.34 11.10 -2.80
CA THR A 63 13.05 12.41 -3.40
C THR A 63 13.41 13.54 -2.43
N ASP A 64 13.22 13.33 -1.13
CA ASP A 64 13.53 14.33 -0.09
C ASP A 64 15.04 14.43 0.25
N ASN A 65 15.83 13.40 -0.06
CA ASN A 65 17.28 13.34 0.19
C ASN A 65 18.15 13.66 -1.05
N LYS A 66 17.57 14.30 -2.07
CA LYS A 66 18.28 14.65 -3.30
C LYS A 66 18.35 16.17 -3.51
#